data_AF-A0A2E0TE85-F1
#
_entry.id   AF-A0A2E0TE85-F1
#
_cell.length_a   1.000
_cell.length_b   1.000
_cell.length_c   1.000
_cell.angle_alpha   90.00
_cell.angle_beta   90.00
_cell.angle_gamma   90.00
#
_symmetry.space_group_name_H-M   'P 1'
#
loop_
_entity.id
_entity.type
_entity.pdbx_description
1 polymer ?
#
loop_
_entity_poly.entity_id
_entity_poly.type
_entity_poly.pdbx_seq_one_letter_code
_entity_poly.pdbx_strand_id
1 'polypeptide(L)'
;MRLPGSTRDAGWDDVFEDLLFTAAALATQADDPALAPLLQRVEAALAEQRAVDADRQRLRAQAIAARARVAVADAALDHQLARFAKALVRESEPGSEGYVRFFPEPHEDVIALGLDAELPVATLIAELLADEESCSEALRAHAPGVQQAVRLGNVALSDRAEAYAALGRLEARIEAWRETAAATKASVRRRLGALAEERGLDGRWVASFMAPD
;
A
#
# COMPACT_ATOMS: atom_id res chain seq x y z
N MET A 1 2.34 -12.28 7.33
CA MET A 1 1.38 -11.16 7.28
C MET A 1 0.20 -11.55 6.39
N ARG A 2 -0.96 -11.92 6.98
CA ARG A 2 -2.15 -12.32 6.21
C ARG A 2 -2.75 -11.07 5.55
N LEU A 3 -3.01 -11.13 4.25
CA LEU A 3 -3.84 -10.12 3.60
C LEU A 3 -5.27 -10.27 4.16
N PRO A 4 -5.87 -9.22 4.75
CA PRO A 4 -7.21 -9.28 5.27
C PRO A 4 -8.18 -9.35 4.08
N GLY A 5 -8.65 -10.56 3.81
CA GLY A 5 -9.73 -10.82 2.87
C GLY A 5 -11.03 -11.04 3.63
N SER A 6 -12.06 -10.27 3.25
CA SER A 6 -13.46 -10.66 3.31
C SER A 6 -14.14 -10.74 4.68
N THR A 7 -14.01 -9.71 5.50
CA THR A 7 -15.22 -9.12 6.08
C THR A 7 -15.61 -8.00 5.13
N ARG A 8 -16.82 -8.06 4.56
CA ARG A 8 -17.42 -6.87 3.95
C ARG A 8 -17.18 -5.72 4.92
N ASP A 9 -16.74 -4.62 4.36
CA ASP A 9 -16.40 -3.37 5.01
C ASP A 9 -17.71 -2.71 5.49
N ALA A 10 -18.50 -3.41 6.31
CA ALA A 10 -19.89 -3.09 6.60
C ALA A 10 -20.03 -1.62 7.02
N GLY A 11 -19.18 -1.15 7.94
CA GLY A 11 -19.19 0.26 8.35
C GLY A 11 -18.69 1.29 7.31
N TRP A 12 -18.04 0.90 6.21
CA TRP A 12 -17.72 1.81 5.10
C TRP A 12 -18.93 1.98 4.16
N ASP A 13 -19.58 0.87 3.83
CA ASP A 13 -20.74 0.86 2.94
C ASP A 13 -21.98 1.46 3.64
N ASP A 14 -22.19 1.17 4.93
CA ASP A 14 -23.32 1.69 5.71
C ASP A 14 -23.30 3.24 5.80
N VAL A 15 -22.14 3.84 6.10
CA VAL A 15 -21.99 5.31 6.20
C VAL A 15 -22.20 5.98 4.84
N PHE A 16 -21.81 5.30 3.76
CA PHE A 16 -22.04 5.78 2.40
C PHE A 16 -23.53 5.73 2.04
N GLU A 17 -24.21 4.61 2.30
CA GLU A 17 -25.65 4.45 2.04
C GLU A 17 -26.47 5.48 2.82
N ASP A 18 -26.10 5.75 4.07
CA ASP A 18 -26.71 6.79 4.91
C ASP A 18 -26.62 8.19 4.30
N LEU A 19 -25.43 8.57 3.85
CA LEU A 19 -25.20 9.88 3.21
C LEU A 19 -25.90 9.94 1.85
N LEU A 20 -25.90 8.84 1.10
CA LEU A 20 -26.58 8.77 -0.20
C LEU A 20 -28.09 8.92 -0.05
N PHE A 21 -28.69 8.26 0.95
CA PHE A 21 -30.09 8.47 1.32
C PHE A 21 -30.35 9.93 1.67
N THR A 22 -29.51 10.51 2.53
CA THR A 22 -29.67 11.91 2.99
C THR A 22 -29.60 12.88 1.81
N ALA A 23 -28.66 12.70 0.88
CA ALA A 23 -28.56 13.50 -0.34
C ALA A 23 -29.80 13.33 -1.23
N ALA A 24 -30.24 12.09 -1.48
CA ALA A 24 -31.42 11.81 -2.29
C ALA A 24 -32.67 12.46 -1.69
N ALA A 25 -32.85 12.37 -0.37
CA ALA A 25 -33.98 12.99 0.32
C ALA A 25 -33.94 14.53 0.22
N LEU A 26 -32.78 15.16 0.43
CA LEU A 26 -32.61 16.60 0.26
C LEU A 26 -32.90 17.04 -1.19
N ALA A 27 -32.46 16.26 -2.18
CA ALA A 27 -32.66 16.54 -3.59
C ALA A 27 -34.14 16.49 -4.01
N THR A 28 -35.01 15.79 -3.27
CA THR A 28 -36.46 15.81 -3.55
C THR A 28 -37.09 17.21 -3.37
N GLN A 29 -36.40 18.11 -2.66
CA GLN A 29 -36.81 19.50 -2.44
C GLN A 29 -35.75 20.47 -2.96
N ALA A 30 -35.18 20.19 -4.13
CA ALA A 30 -34.10 20.98 -4.75
C ALA A 30 -34.46 22.47 -4.96
N ASP A 31 -35.74 22.81 -5.06
CA ASP A 31 -36.22 24.19 -5.21
C ASP A 31 -36.18 24.98 -3.89
N ASP A 32 -35.91 24.34 -2.76
CA ASP A 32 -35.79 24.99 -1.46
C ASP A 32 -34.38 25.57 -1.25
N PRO A 33 -34.21 26.90 -1.28
CA PRO A 33 -32.90 27.52 -1.14
C PRO A 33 -32.27 27.30 0.25
N ALA A 34 -33.05 26.96 1.27
CA ALA A 34 -32.52 26.63 2.59
C ALA A 34 -31.91 25.22 2.65
N LEU A 35 -32.36 24.30 1.79
CA LEU A 35 -31.87 22.92 1.73
C LEU A 35 -30.69 22.75 0.76
N ALA A 36 -30.59 23.58 -0.28
CA ALA A 36 -29.52 23.49 -1.27
C ALA A 36 -28.09 23.49 -0.67
N PRO A 37 -27.75 24.34 0.33
CA PRO A 37 -26.43 24.30 0.97
C PRO A 37 -26.18 23.02 1.78
N LEU A 38 -27.23 22.37 2.28
CA LEU A 38 -27.11 21.10 2.99
C LEU A 38 -26.81 19.97 2.00
N LEU A 39 -27.53 19.94 0.88
CA LEU A 39 -27.31 18.98 -0.20
C LEU A 39 -25.87 19.08 -0.71
N GLN A 40 -25.41 20.28 -1.05
CA GLN A 40 -24.04 20.50 -1.54
C GLN A 40 -22.97 19.97 -0.57
N ARG A 41 -23.20 20.11 0.75
CA ARG A 41 -22.28 19.61 1.77
C ARG A 41 -22.24 18.08 1.80
N VAL A 42 -23.39 17.42 1.69
CA VAL A 42 -23.47 15.95 1.64
C VAL A 42 -22.84 15.43 0.34
N GLU A 43 -23.11 16.07 -0.79
CA GLU A 43 -22.53 15.71 -2.10
C GLU A 43 -20.99 15.83 -2.10
N ALA A 44 -20.43 16.84 -1.44
CA ALA A 44 -18.98 16.98 -1.28
C ALA A 44 -18.38 15.79 -0.50
N ALA A 45 -19.04 15.33 0.57
CA ALA A 45 -18.60 14.15 1.32
C ALA A 45 -18.72 12.86 0.49
N LEU A 46 -19.77 12.71 -0.32
CA LEU A 46 -19.92 11.59 -1.26
C LEU A 46 -18.88 11.62 -2.39
N ALA A 47 -18.49 12.79 -2.87
CA ALA A 47 -17.46 12.94 -3.89
C ALA A 47 -16.08 12.50 -3.36
N GLU A 48 -15.73 12.87 -2.13
CA GLU A 48 -14.48 12.41 -1.50
C GLU A 48 -14.48 10.88 -1.32
N GLN A 49 -15.61 10.30 -0.89
CA GLN A 49 -15.76 8.84 -0.76
C GLN A 49 -15.41 8.13 -2.08
N ARG A 50 -15.98 8.59 -3.20
CA ARG A 50 -15.75 8.01 -4.52
C ARG A 50 -14.29 8.13 -4.95
N ALA A 51 -13.64 9.23 -4.60
CA ALA A 51 -12.21 9.41 -4.85
C ALA A 51 -11.36 8.42 -4.05
N VAL A 52 -11.70 8.21 -2.77
CA VAL A 52 -11.05 7.21 -1.91
C VAL A 52 -11.25 5.78 -2.44
N ASP A 53 -12.45 5.44 -2.90
CA ASP A 53 -12.73 4.12 -3.50
C ASP A 53 -11.98 3.88 -4.81
N ALA A 54 -11.89 4.90 -5.68
CA ALA A 54 -11.11 4.81 -6.91
C ALA A 54 -9.62 4.57 -6.61
N ASP A 55 -9.08 5.27 -5.61
CA ASP A 55 -7.71 5.06 -5.16
C ASP A 55 -7.49 3.68 -4.56
N ARG A 56 -8.47 3.11 -3.86
CA ARG A 56 -8.36 1.82 -3.17
C ARG A 56 -7.99 0.68 -4.11
N GLN A 57 -8.71 0.54 -5.23
CA GLN A 57 -8.43 -0.53 -6.19
C GLN A 57 -7.05 -0.35 -6.82
N ARG A 58 -6.73 0.89 -7.21
CA ARG A 58 -5.45 1.26 -7.82
C ARG A 58 -4.27 0.96 -6.90
N LEU A 59 -4.33 1.41 -5.64
CA LEU A 59 -3.25 1.22 -4.66
C LEU A 59 -3.09 -0.25 -4.26
N ARG A 60 -4.18 -1.02 -4.16
CA ARG A 60 -4.12 -2.47 -3.95
C ARG A 60 -3.41 -3.18 -5.11
N ALA A 61 -3.75 -2.83 -6.35
CA ALA A 61 -3.07 -3.38 -7.53
C ALA A 61 -1.58 -3.03 -7.55
N GLN A 62 -1.21 -1.79 -7.20
CA GLN A 62 0.18 -1.37 -7.07
C GLN A 62 0.95 -2.16 -6.01
N ALA A 63 0.36 -2.39 -4.83
CA ALA A 63 0.97 -3.19 -3.78
C ALA A 63 1.20 -4.65 -4.20
N ILE A 64 0.24 -5.26 -4.92
CA ILE A 64 0.38 -6.61 -5.48
C ILE A 64 1.53 -6.64 -6.49
N ALA A 65 1.58 -5.66 -7.41
CA ALA A 65 2.64 -5.56 -8.41
C ALA A 65 4.02 -5.38 -7.76
N ALA A 66 4.14 -4.52 -6.75
CA ALA A 66 5.39 -4.29 -6.03
C ALA A 66 5.86 -5.56 -5.30
N ARG A 67 4.95 -6.31 -4.66
CA ARG A 67 5.26 -7.61 -4.05
C ARG A 67 5.73 -8.63 -5.09
N ALA A 68 5.11 -8.66 -6.28
CA ALA A 68 5.54 -9.53 -7.36
C ALA A 68 6.94 -9.17 -7.86
N ARG A 69 7.27 -7.87 -7.98
CA ARG A 69 8.62 -7.41 -8.33
C ARG A 69 9.66 -7.85 -7.31
N VAL A 70 9.34 -7.77 -6.01
CA VAL A 70 10.22 -8.27 -4.95
C VAL A 70 10.47 -9.76 -5.13
N ALA A 71 9.44 -10.58 -5.34
CA ALA A 71 9.62 -12.02 -5.52
C ALA A 71 10.46 -12.37 -6.78
N VAL A 72 10.33 -11.60 -7.86
CA VAL A 72 11.15 -11.78 -9.05
C VAL A 72 12.60 -11.33 -8.82
N ALA A 73 12.80 -10.24 -8.09
CA ALA A 73 14.12 -9.71 -7.77
C ALA A 73 14.89 -10.64 -6.82
N ASP A 74 14.20 -11.19 -5.81
CA ASP A 74 14.66 -12.23 -4.89
C ASP A 74 15.18 -13.45 -5.66
N ALA A 75 14.32 -14.09 -6.45
CA ALA A 75 14.72 -15.24 -7.27
C ALA A 75 15.85 -14.93 -8.27
N ALA A 76 15.92 -13.71 -8.79
CA ALA A 76 17.02 -13.29 -9.65
C ALA A 76 18.34 -13.15 -8.88
N LEU A 77 18.30 -12.63 -7.65
CA LEU A 77 19.45 -12.52 -6.78
C LEU A 77 19.94 -13.90 -6.33
N ASP A 78 19.05 -14.76 -5.85
CA ASP A 78 19.34 -16.16 -5.50
C ASP A 78 20.07 -16.87 -6.62
N HIS A 79 19.56 -16.71 -7.85
CA HIS A 79 20.15 -17.34 -9.02
C HIS A 79 21.59 -16.86 -9.28
N GLN A 80 21.84 -15.56 -9.15
CA GLN A 80 23.19 -15.01 -9.35
C GLN A 80 24.14 -15.43 -8.23
N LEU A 81 23.69 -15.38 -6.97
CA LEU A 81 24.48 -15.79 -5.81
C LEU A 81 24.80 -17.29 -5.85
N ALA A 82 23.83 -18.15 -6.18
CA ALA A 82 24.05 -19.59 -6.32
C ALA A 82 25.04 -19.92 -7.45
N ARG A 83 24.96 -19.20 -8.58
CA ARG A 83 25.92 -19.36 -9.68
C ARG A 83 27.33 -18.92 -9.30
N PHE A 84 27.44 -17.80 -8.59
CA PHE A 84 28.70 -17.29 -8.09
C PHE A 84 29.30 -18.24 -7.05
N ALA A 85 28.53 -18.66 -6.05
CA ALA A 85 28.96 -19.61 -5.01
C ALA A 85 29.45 -20.92 -5.62
N LYS A 86 28.76 -21.45 -6.64
CA LYS A 86 29.22 -22.65 -7.36
C LYS A 86 30.57 -22.46 -8.06
N ALA A 87 30.84 -21.27 -8.60
CA ALA A 87 32.14 -20.95 -9.17
C ALA A 87 33.21 -20.83 -8.06
N LEU A 88 32.89 -20.15 -6.96
CA LEU A 88 33.76 -19.98 -5.81
C LEU A 88 34.18 -21.33 -5.20
N VAL A 89 33.24 -22.25 -4.99
CA VAL A 89 33.52 -23.59 -4.44
C VAL A 89 34.41 -24.44 -5.36
N ARG A 90 34.49 -24.13 -6.66
CA ARG A 90 35.44 -24.81 -7.56
C ARG A 90 36.86 -24.29 -7.43
N GLU A 91 37.03 -23.05 -6.98
CA GLU A 91 38.32 -22.37 -6.84
C GLU A 91 38.81 -22.35 -5.38
N SER A 92 37.93 -22.63 -4.42
CA SER A 92 38.19 -22.51 -2.99
C SER A 92 37.38 -23.53 -2.22
N GLU A 93 37.99 -24.17 -1.21
CA GLU A 93 37.25 -25.06 -0.32
C GLU A 93 36.26 -24.26 0.54
N PRO A 94 35.04 -24.77 0.77
CA PRO A 94 34.10 -24.16 1.73
C PRO A 94 34.78 -23.95 3.10
N GLY A 95 34.67 -22.75 3.66
CA GLY A 95 35.29 -22.39 4.95
C GLY A 95 36.76 -21.94 4.87
N SER A 96 37.39 -21.99 3.69
CA SER A 96 38.70 -21.35 3.48
C SER A 96 38.61 -19.83 3.54
N GLU A 97 39.74 -19.14 3.78
CA GLU A 97 39.79 -17.68 3.80
C GLU A 97 39.26 -17.05 2.50
N GLY A 98 39.59 -17.65 1.35
CA GLY A 98 39.10 -17.22 0.04
C GLY A 98 37.58 -17.35 -0.12
N TYR A 99 36.97 -18.37 0.49
CA TYR A 99 35.52 -18.55 0.50
C TYR A 99 34.84 -17.57 1.48
N VAL A 100 35.32 -17.54 2.73
CA VAL A 100 34.73 -16.77 3.84
C VAL A 100 34.77 -15.28 3.58
N ARG A 101 35.72 -14.80 2.77
CA ARG A 101 35.78 -13.41 2.30
C ARG A 101 34.49 -12.96 1.61
N PHE A 102 33.85 -13.84 0.83
CA PHE A 102 32.60 -13.52 0.14
C PHE A 102 31.36 -13.97 0.92
N PHE A 103 31.48 -15.11 1.59
CA PHE A 103 30.38 -15.73 2.34
C PHE A 103 30.83 -16.05 3.77
N PRO A 104 30.65 -15.10 4.72
CA PRO A 104 30.98 -15.32 6.13
C PRO A 104 30.17 -16.47 6.77
N GLU A 105 28.98 -16.70 6.24
CA GLU A 105 28.08 -17.81 6.55
C GLU A 105 27.95 -18.71 5.32
N PRO A 106 27.47 -19.96 5.44
CA PRO A 106 27.18 -20.81 4.28
C PRO A 106 26.32 -20.06 3.25
N HIS A 107 26.67 -20.18 1.96
CA HIS A 107 25.99 -19.40 0.93
C HIS A 107 24.53 -19.82 0.78
N GLU A 108 24.22 -21.07 1.11
CA GLU A 108 22.86 -21.60 1.18
C GLU A 108 22.03 -20.89 2.25
N ASP A 109 22.63 -20.57 3.40
CA ASP A 109 21.96 -19.86 4.47
C ASP A 109 21.71 -18.41 4.04
N VAL A 110 22.71 -17.75 3.42
CA VAL A 110 22.55 -16.40 2.87
C VAL A 110 21.41 -16.34 1.86
N ILE A 111 21.37 -17.23 0.88
CA ILE A 111 20.32 -17.30 -0.17
C ILE A 111 18.93 -17.66 0.40
N ALA A 112 18.86 -18.17 1.63
CA ALA A 112 17.59 -18.49 2.27
C ALA A 112 17.03 -17.34 3.12
N LEU A 113 17.77 -16.24 3.31
CA LEU A 113 17.35 -15.12 4.17
C LEU A 113 16.25 -14.26 3.53
N GLY A 114 16.20 -14.23 2.20
CA GLY A 114 15.33 -13.37 1.41
C GLY A 114 15.92 -11.98 1.15
N LEU A 115 15.36 -11.33 0.13
CA LEU A 115 15.93 -10.15 -0.53
C LEU A 115 16.42 -9.03 0.39
N ASP A 116 15.64 -8.65 1.41
CA ASP A 116 16.01 -7.55 2.32
C ASP A 116 17.32 -7.82 3.08
N ALA A 117 17.53 -9.07 3.48
CA ALA A 117 18.69 -9.49 4.27
C ALA A 117 19.88 -9.90 3.40
N GLU A 118 19.62 -10.38 2.18
CA GLU A 118 20.65 -10.76 1.22
C GLU A 118 21.34 -9.57 0.55
N LEU A 119 20.61 -8.48 0.29
CA LEU A 119 21.13 -7.35 -0.47
C LEU A 119 22.41 -6.73 0.10
N PRO A 120 22.57 -6.53 1.42
CA PRO A 120 23.83 -6.07 2.00
C PRO A 120 25.00 -7.01 1.68
N VAL A 121 24.79 -8.33 1.80
CA VAL A 121 25.82 -9.34 1.50
C VAL A 121 26.15 -9.35 0.01
N ALA A 122 25.13 -9.35 -0.84
CA ALA A 122 25.31 -9.31 -2.30
C ALA A 122 25.99 -8.03 -2.79
N THR A 123 25.76 -6.91 -2.12
CA THR A 123 26.43 -5.63 -2.42
C THR A 123 27.92 -5.73 -2.11
N LEU A 124 28.29 -6.27 -0.94
CA LEU A 124 29.69 -6.51 -0.59
C LEU A 124 30.37 -7.49 -1.57
N ILE A 125 29.68 -8.58 -1.95
CA ILE A 125 30.17 -9.52 -2.96
C ILE A 125 30.41 -8.80 -4.30
N ALA A 126 29.48 -7.94 -4.73
CA ALA A 126 29.63 -7.19 -5.98
C ALA A 126 30.81 -6.21 -5.96
N GLU A 127 31.10 -5.60 -4.81
CA GLU A 127 32.26 -4.72 -4.60
C GLU A 127 33.57 -5.53 -4.63
N LEU A 128 33.61 -6.65 -3.92
CA LEU A 128 34.78 -7.56 -3.91
C LEU A 128 35.07 -8.10 -5.31
N LEU A 129 34.04 -8.51 -6.05
CA LEU A 129 34.20 -8.98 -7.43
C LEU A 129 34.69 -7.89 -8.40
N ALA A 130 34.53 -6.62 -8.06
CA ALA A 130 35.03 -5.50 -8.86
C ALA A 130 36.49 -5.15 -8.55
N ASP A 131 37.02 -5.60 -7.42
CA ASP A 131 38.42 -5.41 -7.02
C ASP A 131 39.33 -6.42 -7.75
N GLU A 132 40.10 -5.94 -8.74
CA GLU A 132 40.89 -6.78 -9.64
C GLU A 132 42.02 -7.56 -8.96
N GLU A 133 42.56 -7.07 -7.85
CA GLU A 133 43.64 -7.74 -7.12
C GLU A 133 43.13 -8.92 -6.28
N SER A 134 41.82 -8.98 -6.05
CA SER A 134 41.21 -9.89 -5.09
C SER A 134 40.62 -11.18 -5.67
N CYS A 135 40.42 -11.23 -6.99
CA CYS A 135 39.61 -12.25 -7.65
C CYS A 135 40.24 -12.78 -8.93
N SER A 136 40.08 -14.08 -9.17
CA SER A 136 40.36 -14.66 -10.48
C SER A 136 39.46 -14.05 -11.57
N GLU A 137 39.91 -14.07 -12.82
CA GLU A 137 39.11 -13.60 -13.95
C GLU A 137 37.77 -14.35 -14.08
N ALA A 138 37.76 -15.65 -13.74
CA ALA A 138 36.57 -16.48 -13.78
C ALA A 138 35.51 -16.04 -12.74
N LEU A 139 35.93 -15.68 -11.52
CA LEU A 139 35.01 -15.11 -10.53
C LEU A 139 34.54 -13.70 -10.91
N ARG A 140 35.45 -12.84 -11.42
CA ARG A 140 35.10 -11.48 -11.86
C ARG A 140 34.05 -11.46 -12.96
N ALA A 141 33.99 -12.49 -13.80
CA ALA A 141 32.95 -12.62 -14.83
C ALA A 141 31.51 -12.64 -14.26
N HIS A 142 31.33 -12.91 -12.97
CA HIS A 142 30.03 -12.87 -12.29
C HIS A 142 29.62 -11.46 -11.81
N ALA A 143 30.56 -10.52 -11.70
CA ALA A 143 30.31 -9.19 -11.12
C ALA A 143 29.13 -8.45 -11.78
N PRO A 144 29.01 -8.38 -13.12
CA PRO A 144 27.91 -7.67 -13.76
C PRO A 144 26.53 -8.26 -13.43
N GLY A 145 26.45 -9.59 -13.31
CA GLY A 145 25.21 -10.30 -12.98
C GLY A 145 24.75 -10.00 -11.56
N VAL A 146 25.68 -10.10 -10.59
CA VAL A 146 25.38 -9.77 -9.17
C VAL A 146 25.00 -8.29 -9.04
N GLN A 147 25.75 -7.37 -9.65
CA GLN A 147 25.44 -5.94 -9.62
C GLN A 147 24.06 -5.61 -10.21
N GLN A 148 23.67 -6.28 -11.30
CA GLN A 148 22.35 -6.08 -11.89
C GLN A 148 21.24 -6.61 -10.98
N ALA A 149 21.44 -7.76 -10.34
CA ALA A 149 20.48 -8.31 -9.38
C ALA A 149 20.33 -7.41 -8.13
N VAL A 150 21.44 -6.89 -7.60
CA VAL A 150 21.44 -5.91 -6.49
C VAL A 150 20.64 -4.65 -6.86
N ARG A 151 20.86 -4.08 -8.06
CA ARG A 151 20.08 -2.92 -8.54
C ARG A 151 18.59 -3.24 -8.62
N LEU A 152 18.23 -4.38 -9.20
CA LEU A 152 16.85 -4.83 -9.31
C LEU A 152 16.20 -4.98 -7.92
N GLY A 153 16.92 -5.58 -6.98
CA GLY A 153 16.47 -5.77 -5.60
C GLY A 153 16.19 -4.46 -4.88
N ASN A 154 17.14 -3.52 -4.92
CA ASN A 154 16.97 -2.19 -4.31
C ASN A 154 15.75 -1.44 -4.85
N VAL A 155 15.54 -1.45 -6.17
CA VAL A 155 14.36 -0.84 -6.79
C VAL A 155 13.09 -1.53 -6.34
N ALA A 156 13.05 -2.87 -6.33
CA ALA A 156 11.87 -3.62 -5.93
C ALA A 156 11.49 -3.38 -4.46
N LEU A 157 12.47 -3.26 -3.57
CA LEU A 157 12.23 -2.93 -2.15
C LEU A 157 11.72 -1.50 -1.96
N SER A 158 12.28 -0.52 -2.68
CA SER A 158 11.79 0.86 -2.70
C SER A 158 10.34 0.93 -3.17
N ASP A 159 10.02 0.28 -4.30
CA ASP A 159 8.66 0.19 -4.84
C ASP A 159 7.67 -0.40 -3.83
N ARG A 160 8.08 -1.46 -3.10
CA ARG A 160 7.24 -2.09 -2.07
C ARG A 160 7.02 -1.16 -0.88
N ALA A 161 8.06 -0.47 -0.42
CA ALA A 161 7.97 0.49 0.67
C ALA A 161 7.02 1.65 0.32
N GLU A 162 7.16 2.22 -0.89
CA GLU A 162 6.28 3.28 -1.39
C GLU A 162 4.83 2.82 -1.52
N ALA A 163 4.60 1.63 -2.07
CA ALA A 163 3.25 1.09 -2.22
C ALA A 163 2.57 0.86 -0.87
N TYR A 164 3.29 0.35 0.13
CA TYR A 164 2.74 0.16 1.47
C TYR A 164 2.54 1.47 2.22
N ALA A 165 3.45 2.44 2.06
CA ALA A 165 3.24 3.79 2.58
C ALA A 165 2.00 4.45 1.97
N ALA A 166 1.74 4.25 0.67
CA ALA A 166 0.55 4.74 0.01
C ALA A 166 -0.74 4.08 0.54
N LEU A 167 -0.71 2.77 0.81
CA LEU A 167 -1.82 2.08 1.47
C LEU A 167 -2.08 2.63 2.89
N GLY A 168 -1.04 2.87 3.68
CA GLY A 168 -1.20 3.48 5.01
C GLY A 168 -1.82 4.89 4.95
N ARG A 169 -1.41 5.71 3.96
CA ARG A 169 -2.05 7.02 3.72
C ARG A 169 -3.52 6.89 3.30
N LEU A 170 -3.87 5.86 2.52
CA LEU A 170 -5.26 5.59 2.15
C LEU A 170 -6.11 5.22 3.38
N GLU A 171 -5.60 4.38 4.29
CA GLU A 171 -6.29 4.03 5.54
C GLU A 171 -6.56 5.27 6.40
N ALA A 172 -5.58 6.17 6.53
CA ALA A 172 -5.78 7.44 7.23
C ALA A 172 -6.86 8.32 6.56
N ARG A 173 -6.91 8.35 5.21
CA ARG A 173 -7.97 9.08 4.48
C ARG A 173 -9.35 8.48 4.68
N ILE A 174 -9.45 7.14 4.75
CA ILE A 174 -10.71 6.44 5.03
C ILE A 174 -11.25 6.86 6.41
N GLU A 175 -10.41 6.84 7.45
CA GLU A 175 -10.84 7.25 8.79
C GLU A 175 -11.20 8.75 8.85
N ALA A 176 -10.41 9.62 8.25
CA ALA A 176 -10.72 11.06 8.17
C ALA A 176 -12.03 11.34 7.43
N TRP A 177 -12.32 10.56 6.37
CA TRP A 177 -13.60 10.64 5.68
C TRP A 177 -14.76 10.20 6.58
N ARG A 178 -14.62 9.11 7.34
CA ARG A 178 -15.67 8.64 8.27
C ARG A 178 -16.01 9.69 9.31
N GLU A 179 -15.01 10.34 9.90
CA GLU A 179 -15.21 11.46 10.83
C GLU A 179 -15.94 12.63 10.16
N THR A 180 -15.54 12.97 8.93
CA THR A 180 -16.16 14.03 8.14
C THR A 180 -17.62 13.71 7.78
N ALA A 181 -17.91 12.46 7.42
CA ALA A 181 -19.24 11.95 7.12
C ALA A 181 -20.16 12.04 8.35
N ALA A 182 -19.70 11.54 9.51
CA ALA A 182 -20.43 11.61 10.77
C ALA A 182 -20.70 13.06 11.19
N ALA A 183 -19.69 13.92 11.13
CA ALA A 183 -19.83 15.35 11.42
C ALA A 183 -20.80 16.05 10.46
N THR A 184 -20.80 15.67 9.19
CA THR A 184 -21.72 16.18 8.18
C THR A 184 -23.16 15.74 8.46
N LYS A 185 -23.41 14.46 8.73
CA LYS A 185 -24.75 13.94 9.11
C LYS A 185 -25.29 14.66 10.34
N ALA A 186 -24.48 14.79 11.39
CA ALA A 186 -24.84 15.50 12.61
C ALA A 186 -25.15 16.99 12.35
N SER A 187 -24.34 17.67 11.53
CA SER A 187 -24.55 19.07 11.17
C SER A 187 -25.82 19.27 10.34
N VAL A 188 -26.08 18.40 9.37
CA VAL A 188 -27.29 18.45 8.54
C VAL A 188 -28.52 18.23 9.41
N ARG A 189 -28.52 17.22 10.29
CA ARG A 189 -29.62 16.96 11.23
C ARG A 189 -29.93 18.17 12.12
N ARG A 190 -28.91 18.82 12.69
CA ARG A 190 -29.11 20.03 13.50
C ARG A 190 -29.73 21.18 12.69
N ARG A 191 -29.25 21.41 11.46
CA ARG A 191 -29.77 22.48 10.61
C ARG A 191 -31.19 22.22 10.13
N LEU A 192 -31.52 20.96 9.80
CA LEU A 192 -32.89 20.55 9.50
C LEU A 192 -33.80 20.73 10.72
N GLY A 193 -33.32 20.42 11.93
CA GLY A 193 -34.06 20.68 13.18
C GLY A 193 -34.41 22.16 13.35
N ALA A 194 -33.42 23.05 13.21
CA ALA A 194 -33.67 24.49 13.27
C ALA A 194 -34.65 24.97 12.20
N LEU A 195 -34.50 24.48 10.95
CA LEU A 195 -35.39 24.83 9.85
C LEU A 195 -36.81 24.30 10.06
N ALA A 196 -36.96 23.13 10.68
CA ALA A 196 -38.26 22.56 11.05
C ALA A 196 -38.96 23.44 12.10
N GLU A 197 -38.23 23.85 13.14
CA GLU A 197 -38.73 24.76 14.19
C GLU A 197 -39.19 26.10 13.59
N GLU A 198 -38.36 26.71 12.73
CA GLU A 198 -38.69 27.96 12.03
C GLU A 198 -39.96 27.85 11.18
N ARG A 199 -40.23 26.67 10.62
CA ARG A 199 -41.39 26.40 9.75
C ARG A 199 -42.59 25.80 10.49
N GLY A 200 -42.50 25.57 11.80
CA GLY A 200 -43.55 24.91 12.58
C GLY A 200 -43.79 23.45 12.18
N LEU A 201 -42.75 22.76 11.67
CA LEU A 201 -42.79 21.35 11.30
C LEU A 201 -42.37 20.47 12.47
N ASP A 202 -42.87 19.24 12.51
CA ASP A 202 -42.51 18.28 13.56
C ASP A 202 -41.18 17.56 13.28
N GLY A 203 -40.71 16.78 14.26
CA GLY A 203 -39.48 16.00 14.12
C GLY A 203 -39.55 14.89 13.07
N ARG A 204 -40.75 14.47 12.61
CA ARG A 204 -40.89 13.47 11.55
C ARG A 204 -40.45 14.04 10.21
N TRP A 205 -40.64 15.34 10.00
CA TRP A 205 -40.11 16.03 8.83
C TRP A 205 -38.58 15.98 8.79
N VAL A 206 -37.88 16.14 9.92
CA VAL A 206 -36.41 15.98 9.97
C VAL A 206 -36.00 14.53 9.69
N ALA A 207 -36.73 13.58 10.27
CA ALA A 207 -36.45 12.15 10.14
C ALA A 207 -36.59 11.65 8.69
N SER A 208 -37.47 12.24 7.87
CA SER A 208 -37.62 11.82 6.46
C SER A 208 -36.39 12.11 5.59
N PHE A 209 -35.47 12.97 6.05
CA PHE A 209 -34.19 13.24 5.39
C PHE A 209 -33.05 12.35 5.89
N MET A 210 -33.28 11.53 6.91
CA MET A 210 -32.25 10.69 7.52
C MET A 210 -32.52 9.23 7.19
N ALA A 211 -31.47 8.48 6.88
CA ALA A 211 -31.61 7.04 6.75
C ALA A 211 -32.15 6.45 8.06
N PRO A 212 -33.08 5.48 8.00
CA PRO A 212 -33.58 4.79 9.18
C PRO A 212 -32.44 4.01 9.85
N ASP A 213 -32.38 4.10 11.19
CA ASP A 213 -31.45 3.30 12.00
C ASP A 213 -31.81 1.80 11.99
#